data_AF-A0A424HEZ0-F1
#
_entry.id   AF-A0A424HEZ0-F1
#
_cell.length_a   1.000
_cell.length_b   1.000
_cell.length_c   1.000
_cell.angle_alpha   90.00
_cell.angle_beta   90.00
_cell.angle_gamma   90.00
#
_symmetry.space_group_name_H-M   'P 1'
#
loop_
_entity.id
_entity.type
_entity.pdbx_description
1 polymer ?
#
loop_
_entity_poly.entity_id
_entity_poly.type
_entity_poly.pdbx_seq_one_letter_code
_entity_poly.pdbx_strand_id
1 'polypeptide(L)' 'MTQQIKAVLTQSDNLRAKTVAIGAAQSLLDLTDIDATAIGDGAVLVFETATSKFVIQQNMQNANTKIIGGNY' A
#
# COMPACT_ATOMS: atom_id res chain seq x y z
N MET A 1 -52.42 -8.53 47.51
CA MET A 1 -51.08 -8.91 47.01
C MET A 1 -51.01 -8.52 45.55
N THR A 2 -50.16 -7.57 45.19
CA THR A 2 -50.09 -7.06 43.81
C THR A 2 -48.68 -7.31 43.28
N GLN A 3 -48.52 -8.30 42.40
CA GLN A 3 -47.22 -8.59 41.80
C GLN A 3 -47.09 -7.82 40.49
N GLN A 4 -46.12 -6.90 40.45
CA GLN A 4 -45.74 -6.17 39.24
C GLN A 4 -44.63 -6.98 38.55
N ILE A 5 -44.96 -7.65 37.45
CA ILE A 5 -43.97 -8.36 36.64
C ILE A 5 -43.30 -7.33 35.73
N LYS A 6 -42.13 -6.82 36.14
CA LYS A 6 -41.24 -6.07 35.23
C LYS A 6 -40.47 -7.06 34.37
N ALA A 7 -40.85 -7.21 33.11
CA ALA A 7 -40.00 -7.84 32.10
C ALA A 7 -39.18 -6.75 31.41
N VAL A 8 -37.85 -6.88 31.43
CA VAL A 8 -36.95 -6.06 30.60
C VAL A 8 -36.52 -6.95 29.44
N LEU A 9 -36.97 -6.62 28.23
CA LEU A 9 -36.48 -7.24 27.00
C LEU A 9 -35.19 -6.52 26.59
N THR A 10 -34.05 -7.03 27.02
CA THR A 10 -32.77 -6.59 26.48
C THR A 10 -32.58 -7.21 25.11
N GLN A 11 -32.80 -6.42 24.05
CA GLN A 11 -32.41 -6.78 22.70
C GLN A 11 -30.89 -7.00 22.67
N SER A 12 -30.46 -8.25 22.59
CA SER A 12 -29.07 -8.60 22.38
C SER A 12 -28.75 -8.34 20.91
N ASP A 13 -28.30 -7.13 20.60
CA ASP A 13 -27.70 -6.85 19.31
C ASP A 13 -26.42 -7.70 19.21
N ASN A 14 -26.48 -8.69 18.31
CA ASN A 14 -25.35 -9.54 17.99
C ASN A 14 -24.35 -8.70 17.16
N LEU A 15 -23.53 -7.91 17.85
CA LEU A 15 -22.41 -7.19 17.27
C LEU A 15 -21.42 -8.20 16.68
N ARG A 16 -21.58 -8.52 15.39
CA ARG A 16 -20.63 -9.34 14.63
C ARG A 16 -19.54 -8.42 14.10
N ALA A 17 -18.58 -8.08 14.96
CA ALA A 17 -17.35 -7.43 14.53
C ALA A 17 -16.57 -8.42 13.64
N LYS A 18 -16.68 -8.27 12.32
CA LYS A 18 -15.80 -8.97 11.39
C LYS A 18 -14.51 -8.15 11.30
N THR A 19 -13.48 -8.57 12.02
CA THR A 19 -12.14 -8.03 11.85
C THR A 19 -11.70 -8.32 10.42
N VAL A 20 -11.77 -7.31 9.55
CA VAL A 20 -11.13 -7.36 8.25
C VAL A 20 -9.67 -7.09 8.51
N ALA A 21 -8.81 -8.09 8.30
CA ALA A 21 -7.38 -7.85 8.25
C ALA A 21 -7.12 -6.90 7.08
N ILE A 22 -6.96 -5.62 7.39
CA ILE A 22 -6.35 -4.67 6.46
C ILE A 22 -4.91 -5.18 6.36
N GLY A 23 -4.55 -5.71 5.18
CA GLY A 23 -3.19 -6.23 4.95
C GLY A 23 -2.15 -5.19 5.39
N ALA A 24 -1.00 -5.68 5.85
CA ALA A 24 0.11 -4.79 6.20
C ALA A 24 0.38 -3.81 5.06
N ALA A 25 0.73 -2.57 5.39
CA ALA A 25 1.12 -1.59 4.37
C ALA A 25 2.29 -2.19 3.58
N GLN A 26 2.09 -2.39 2.26
CA GLN A 26 3.13 -2.94 1.41
C GLN A 26 4.12 -1.83 1.09
N SER A 27 5.38 -1.98 1.50
CA SER A 27 6.44 -1.08 1.06
C SER A 27 6.76 -1.35 -0.41
N LEU A 28 7.14 -0.31 -1.14
CA LEU A 28 7.69 -0.46 -2.50
C LEU A 28 8.88 -1.44 -2.50
N LEU A 29 9.68 -1.43 -1.43
CA LEU A 29 10.88 -2.27 -1.31
C LEU A 29 10.57 -3.74 -0.99
N ASP A 30 9.33 -4.04 -0.60
CA ASP A 30 8.88 -5.41 -0.32
C ASP A 30 8.40 -6.13 -1.59
N LEU A 31 8.33 -5.42 -2.72
CA LEU A 31 7.93 -5.98 -3.99
C LEU A 31 9.08 -6.76 -4.63
N THR A 32 8.79 -7.96 -5.12
CA THR A 32 9.82 -8.89 -5.64
C THR A 32 10.44 -8.46 -6.97
N ASP A 33 9.76 -7.59 -7.69
CA ASP A 33 10.15 -7.02 -8.97
C ASP A 33 10.88 -5.68 -8.83
N ILE A 34 11.17 -5.23 -7.60
CA ILE A 34 11.98 -4.04 -7.32
C ILE A 34 13.42 -4.45 -6.95
N ASP A 35 14.39 -3.86 -7.63
CA ASP A 35 15.79 -3.86 -7.23
C ASP A 35 16.14 -2.51 -6.58
N ALA A 36 16.25 -2.55 -5.25
CA ALA A 36 16.49 -1.39 -4.40
C ALA A 36 17.96 -1.21 -3.99
N THR A 37 18.89 -1.92 -4.63
CA THR A 37 20.31 -1.94 -4.24
C THR A 37 20.99 -0.56 -4.29
N ALA A 38 20.53 0.34 -5.16
CA ALA A 38 21.10 1.67 -5.35
C ALA A 38 20.16 2.81 -4.90
N ILE A 39 19.47 2.63 -3.77
CA ILE A 39 18.72 3.73 -3.13
C ILE A 39 19.66 4.88 -2.75
N GLY A 40 19.26 6.10 -3.12
CA GLY A 40 20.00 7.31 -2.83
C GLY A 40 19.20 8.56 -3.21
N ASP A 41 19.77 9.72 -2.90
CA ASP A 41 19.17 11.00 -3.32
C ASP A 41 19.08 11.09 -4.84
N GLY A 42 17.99 11.70 -5.34
CA GLY A 42 17.73 11.81 -6.78
C GLY A 42 17.45 10.48 -7.49
N ALA A 43 17.20 9.39 -6.76
CA ALA A 43 16.87 8.11 -7.37
C ALA A 43 15.53 8.14 -8.13
N VAL A 44 15.52 7.46 -9.28
CA VAL A 44 14.34 7.21 -10.11
C VAL A 44 14.15 5.71 -10.30
N LEU A 45 12.90 5.27 -10.44
CA LEU A 45 12.59 3.89 -10.85
C LEU A 45 12.65 3.79 -12.37
N VAL A 46 13.45 2.85 -12.86
CA VAL A 46 13.61 2.56 -14.29
C VAL A 46 13.35 1.08 -14.53
N PHE A 47 12.53 0.75 -15.52
CA PHE A 47 12.31 -0.65 -15.88
C PHE A 47 13.49 -1.19 -16.71
N GLU A 48 14.11 -2.26 -16.23
CA GLU A 48 15.19 -2.99 -16.90
C GLU A 48 14.64 -4.25 -17.56
N THR A 49 14.74 -4.32 -18.89
CA THR A 49 14.14 -5.40 -19.69
C THR A 49 14.94 -6.70 -19.56
N ALA A 50 16.26 -6.62 -19.36
CA ALA A 50 17.11 -7.80 -19.23
C ALA A 50 16.77 -8.63 -17.99
N THR A 51 16.44 -7.96 -16.88
CA THR A 51 16.09 -8.62 -15.61
C THR A 51 14.59 -8.68 -15.37
N SER A 52 13.78 -7.99 -16.19
CA SER A 52 12.34 -7.80 -15.99
C SER A 52 12.01 -7.27 -14.59
N LYS A 53 12.77 -6.27 -14.14
CA LYS A 53 12.64 -5.64 -12.81
C LYS A 53 12.64 -4.12 -12.94
N PHE A 54 12.06 -3.45 -11.96
CA PHE A 54 12.28 -2.02 -11.76
C PHE A 54 13.54 -1.83 -10.92
N VAL A 55 14.51 -1.15 -11.49
CA VAL A 55 15.78 -0.84 -10.84
C VAL A 55 15.72 0.61 -10.37
N ILE A 56 16.04 0.82 -9.09
CA ILE A 56 16.21 2.15 -8.51
C ILE A 56 17.63 2.63 -8.86
N GLN A 57 17.75 3.76 -9.56
CA GLN A 57 19.04 4.34 -9.95
C GLN A 57 18.97 5.87 -10.08
N GLN A 58 20.12 6.55 -9.98
CA GLN A 58 20.18 8.03 -10.05
C GLN A 58 20.27 8.53 -11.50
N ASN A 59 20.75 7.69 -12.40
CA ASN A 59 21.00 8.05 -13.79
C ASN A 59 20.06 7.28 -14.69
N MET A 60 19.28 7.98 -15.51
CA MET A 60 18.41 7.36 -16.51
C MET A 60 19.02 7.58 -17.89
N GLN A 61 19.59 6.53 -18.47
CA GLN A 61 20.25 6.57 -19.79
C GLN A 61 19.41 5.80 -20.81
N ASN A 62 18.41 6.47 -21.38
CA ASN A 62 17.61 5.91 -22.48
C ASN A 62 17.38 6.98 -23.55
N ALA A 63 17.83 6.70 -24.77
CA ALA A 63 17.71 7.62 -25.91
C ALA A 63 16.26 7.95 -26.28
N ASN A 64 15.31 7.08 -25.93
CA ASN A 64 13.89 7.23 -26.21
C ASN A 64 13.11 7.86 -25.04
N THR A 65 13.78 8.17 -23.92
CA THR A 65 13.13 8.79 -22.77
C THR A 65 13.38 10.30 -22.76
N LYS A 66 12.31 11.10 -22.72
CA LYS A 66 12.37 12.55 -22.68
C LYS A 66 11.68 13.08 -21.42
N ILE A 67 12.44 13.75 -20.55
CA ILE A 67 11.89 14.48 -19.41
C ILE A 67 11.68 15.93 -19.85
N ILE A 68 10.45 16.42 -19.81
CA ILE A 68 10.11 17.81 -20.13
C ILE A 68 9.68 18.48 -18.83
N GLY A 69 10.57 19.27 -18.23
CA GLY A 69 10.22 20.15 -17.13
C GLY A 69 9.49 21.39 -17.65
N GLY A 70 8.26 21.60 -17.19
CA GLY A 70 7.51 22.81 -17.49
C GLY A 70 8.13 24.01 -16.80
N ASN A 71 8.30 25.12 -17.52
CA ASN A 71 8.47 26.43 -16.91
C ASN A 71 7.08 26.86 -16.42
N TYR A 72 6.90 27.01 -15.12
CA TYR A 72 5.71 27.60 -14.50
C TYR A 72 6.08 28.97 -13.91
#